data_AF-C3ZCG8-F1
#
_entry.id   AF-C3ZCG8-F1
#
_cell.length_a   1.000
_cell.length_b   1.000
_cell.length_c   1.000
_cell.angle_alpha   90.00
_cell.angle_beta   90.00
_cell.angle_gamma   90.00
#
_symmetry.space_group_name_H-M   'P 1'
#
loop_
_entity.id
_entity.type
_entity.pdbx_description
1 polymer ?
#
loop_
_entity_poly.entity_id
_entity_poly.type
_entity_poly.pdbx_seq_one_letter_code
_entity_poly.pdbx_strand_id
1 'polypeptide(L)'
;GTKEAAYVHALSSAAVVHTVARACAAGYLKACTCARNPGEKPDGNYTWGGCGDNVKFGLEFGSRFADAPMRKKKRSHTQTLMNLHNSEAGRLAVQNTMTTKCKCHGVSGSCNVKTCWKSLADLTEISHELAEKYSYAIKVRK
;
A
#
# COMPACT_ATOMS: atom_id res chain seq x y z
N GLY A 1 -19.62 3.71 14.44
CA GLY A 1 -19.15 2.41 13.95
C GLY A 1 -18.47 1.67 15.08
N THR A 2 -18.20 0.38 14.89
CA THR A 2 -17.38 -0.39 15.83
C THR A 2 -15.90 -0.31 15.44
N LYS A 3 -15.04 -0.73 16.36
CA LYS A 3 -13.58 -0.74 16.18
C LYS A 3 -13.17 -1.75 15.10
N GLU A 4 -13.86 -2.89 15.06
CA GLU A 4 -13.66 -3.99 14.12
C GLU A 4 -14.04 -3.55 12.70
N ALA A 5 -15.15 -2.83 12.56
CA ALA A 5 -15.55 -2.25 11.27
C ALA A 5 -14.50 -1.24 10.75
N ALA A 6 -13.84 -0.50 11.64
CA ALA A 6 -12.76 0.40 11.25
C ALA A 6 -11.57 -0.36 10.67
N TYR A 7 -11.15 -1.45 11.33
CA TYR A 7 -10.10 -2.33 10.84
C TYR A 7 -10.44 -2.95 9.47
N VAL A 8 -11.67 -3.46 9.31
CA VAL A 8 -12.13 -4.04 8.03
C VAL A 8 -12.09 -3.01 6.90
N HIS A 9 -12.52 -1.77 7.15
CA HIS A 9 -12.43 -0.69 6.17
C HIS A 9 -10.99 -0.37 5.78
N ALA A 10 -10.08 -0.29 6.76
CA ALA A 10 -8.67 -0.05 6.52
C ALA A 10 -8.03 -1.19 5.71
N LEU A 11 -8.20 -2.44 6.16
CA LEU A 11 -7.61 -3.60 5.50
C LEU A 11 -8.17 -3.80 4.08
N SER A 12 -9.47 -3.60 3.87
CA SER A 12 -10.07 -3.71 2.54
C SER A 12 -9.50 -2.67 1.57
N SER A 13 -9.38 -1.42 2.01
CA SER A 13 -8.76 -0.35 1.22
C SER A 13 -7.29 -0.65 0.91
N ALA A 14 -6.54 -1.12 1.91
CA ALA A 14 -5.15 -1.55 1.76
C ALA A 14 -4.99 -2.69 0.74
N ALA A 15 -5.84 -3.71 0.81
CA ALA A 15 -5.80 -4.86 -0.08
C ALA A 15 -6.06 -4.48 -1.55
N VAL A 16 -6.98 -3.53 -1.80
CA VAL A 16 -7.22 -3.00 -3.15
C VAL A 16 -5.96 -2.32 -3.69
N VAL A 17 -5.34 -1.41 -2.91
CA VAL A 17 -4.09 -0.75 -3.30
C VAL A 17 -3.00 -1.76 -3.58
N HIS A 18 -2.81 -2.72 -2.66
CA HIS A 18 -1.77 -3.74 -2.73
C HIS A 18 -1.89 -4.59 -3.99
N THR A 19 -3.09 -5.13 -4.23
CA THR A 19 -3.38 -6.01 -5.37
C THR A 19 -3.19 -5.28 -6.69
N VAL A 20 -3.71 -4.05 -6.81
CA VAL A 20 -3.62 -3.27 -8.04
C VAL A 20 -2.18 -2.85 -8.33
N ALA A 21 -1.45 -2.39 -7.32
CA ALA A 21 -0.04 -1.99 -7.47
C ALA A 21 0.84 -3.18 -7.91
N ARG A 22 0.64 -4.36 -7.33
CA ARG A 22 1.32 -5.60 -7.76
C ARG A 22 0.92 -6.02 -9.17
N ALA A 23 -0.36 -5.95 -9.52
CA ALA A 23 -0.85 -6.29 -10.86
C ALA A 23 -0.27 -5.35 -11.94
N CYS A 24 -0.05 -4.07 -11.63
CA CYS A 24 0.67 -3.15 -12.50
C CYS A 24 2.12 -3.57 -12.74
N ALA A 25 2.85 -3.95 -11.69
CA ALA A 25 4.25 -4.39 -11.81
C ALA A 25 4.38 -5.74 -12.52
N ALA A 26 3.40 -6.64 -12.35
CA ALA A 26 3.32 -7.91 -13.07
C ALA A 26 2.91 -7.76 -14.55
N GLY A 27 2.50 -6.56 -15.00
CA GLY A 27 2.03 -6.33 -16.36
C GLY A 27 0.64 -6.89 -16.65
N TYR A 28 -0.15 -7.22 -15.63
CA TYR A 28 -1.52 -7.75 -15.79
C TYR A 28 -2.54 -6.66 -16.14
N LEU A 29 -2.22 -5.39 -15.90
CA LEU A 29 -3.11 -4.27 -16.14
C LEU A 29 -2.53 -3.36 -17.23
N LYS A 30 -3.25 -3.21 -18.35
CA LYS A 30 -2.85 -2.32 -19.46
C LYS A 30 -2.84 -0.84 -19.10
N ALA A 31 -3.56 -0.45 -18.04
CA ALA A 31 -3.72 0.94 -17.63
C ALA A 31 -2.50 1.50 -16.85
N CYS A 32 -1.54 0.66 -16.50
CA CYS A 32 -0.39 1.03 -15.69
C CYS A 32 0.84 0.18 -16.01
N THR A 33 1.99 0.60 -15.48
CA THR A 33 3.28 -0.10 -15.55
C THR A 33 3.84 -0.29 -14.15
N CYS A 34 5.03 -0.88 -13.97
CA CYS A 34 5.72 -0.76 -12.68
C CYS A 34 6.04 0.69 -12.31
N ALA A 35 6.35 0.88 -11.03
CA ALA A 35 6.85 2.12 -10.49
C ALA A 35 8.12 2.57 -11.21
N ARG A 36 8.26 3.89 -11.35
CA ARG A 36 9.54 4.50 -11.74
C ARG A 36 10.55 4.29 -10.61
N ASN A 37 11.82 4.18 -10.98
CA ASN A 37 12.90 4.14 -10.00
C ASN A 37 12.87 5.38 -9.10
N PRO A 38 13.19 5.23 -7.81
CA PRO A 38 13.37 6.37 -6.92
C PRO A 38 14.39 7.37 -7.48
N GLY A 39 14.14 8.67 -7.25
CA GLY A 39 15.08 9.73 -7.61
C GLY A 39 16.22 9.91 -6.61
N GLU A 40 16.11 9.30 -5.42
CA GLU A 40 17.16 9.29 -4.40
C GLU A 40 18.36 8.47 -4.87
N LYS A 41 19.58 8.91 -4.54
CA LYS A 41 20.77 8.08 -4.80
C LYS A 41 20.71 6.84 -3.91
N PRO A 42 21.13 5.66 -4.40
CA PRO A 42 21.25 4.48 -3.57
C PRO A 42 22.16 4.73 -2.35
N ASP A 43 21.67 4.47 -1.14
CA ASP A 43 22.44 4.63 0.12
C ASP A 43 23.51 3.54 0.34
N GLY A 44 23.89 2.79 -0.70
CA GLY A 44 24.86 1.70 -0.59
C GLY A 44 25.31 1.17 -1.95
N ASN A 45 26.01 0.04 -1.93
CA ASN A 45 26.55 -0.59 -3.14
C ASN A 45 25.48 -1.34 -3.94
N TYR A 46 24.47 -0.63 -4.44
CA TYR A 46 23.45 -1.14 -5.34
C TYR A 46 23.00 -0.09 -6.34
N THR A 47 22.38 -0.54 -7.43
CA THR A 47 21.73 0.34 -8.40
C THR A 47 20.21 0.20 -8.33
N TRP A 48 19.48 1.30 -8.55
CA TRP A 48 18.04 1.22 -8.76
C TRP A 48 17.75 0.57 -10.11
N GLY A 49 16.83 -0.39 -10.13
CA GLY A 49 16.41 -1.07 -11.34
C GLY A 49 15.38 -2.15 -11.04
N GLY A 50 15.06 -2.97 -12.04
CA GLY A 50 13.96 -3.93 -11.93
C GLY A 50 12.60 -3.25 -12.07
N CYS A 51 11.54 -3.94 -11.61
CA CYS A 51 10.15 -3.53 -11.81
C CYS A 51 9.45 -3.53 -10.45
N GLY A 52 9.41 -2.35 -9.82
CA GLY A 52 8.81 -2.16 -8.50
C GLY A 52 7.30 -2.01 -8.54
N ASP A 53 6.63 -2.31 -7.41
CA ASP A 53 5.18 -2.22 -7.27
C ASP A 53 4.70 -0.77 -7.46
N ASN A 54 3.70 -0.55 -8.31
CA ASN A 54 3.22 0.81 -8.63
C ASN A 54 2.22 1.32 -7.59
N VAL A 55 2.73 1.59 -6.39
CA VAL A 55 1.93 2.04 -5.26
C VAL A 55 1.22 3.37 -5.54
N LYS A 56 1.84 4.28 -6.30
CA LYS A 56 1.20 5.54 -6.71
C LYS A 56 -0.10 5.29 -7.46
N PHE A 57 -0.07 4.43 -8.48
CA PHE A 57 -1.27 4.06 -9.22
C PHE A 57 -2.27 3.30 -8.34
N GLY A 58 -1.78 2.36 -7.52
CA GLY A 58 -2.61 1.62 -6.57
C GLY A 58 -3.38 2.54 -5.62
N LEU A 59 -2.75 3.58 -5.07
CA LEU A 59 -3.35 4.56 -4.16
C LEU A 59 -4.43 5.41 -4.87
N GLU A 60 -4.13 5.89 -6.08
CA GLU A 60 -5.10 6.65 -6.87
C GLU A 60 -6.33 5.79 -7.21
N PHE A 61 -6.11 4.57 -7.70
CA PHE A 61 -7.20 3.64 -8.00
C PHE A 61 -7.97 3.26 -6.74
N GLY A 62 -7.28 2.89 -5.67
CA GLY A 62 -7.86 2.44 -4.41
C GLY A 62 -8.72 3.50 -3.75
N SER A 63 -8.28 4.76 -3.71
CA SER A 63 -9.10 5.87 -3.21
C SER A 63 -10.36 6.08 -4.05
N ARG A 64 -10.24 6.06 -5.38
CA ARG A 64 -11.41 6.24 -6.27
C ARG A 64 -12.40 5.08 -6.17
N PHE A 65 -11.91 3.85 -6.06
CA PHE A 65 -12.74 2.64 -6.05
C PHE A 65 -13.37 2.39 -4.68
N ALA A 66 -12.56 2.33 -3.62
CA ALA A 66 -13.02 1.99 -2.27
C ALA A 66 -13.91 3.09 -1.66
N ASP A 67 -13.64 4.37 -1.98
CA ASP A 67 -14.38 5.49 -1.41
C ASP A 67 -15.64 5.84 -2.22
N ALA A 68 -15.77 5.39 -3.48
CA ALA A 68 -16.90 5.72 -4.35
C ALA A 68 -18.28 5.41 -3.74
N PRO A 69 -18.51 4.25 -3.08
CA PRO A 69 -19.79 3.97 -2.44
C PRO A 69 -20.10 4.93 -1.28
N MET A 70 -19.08 5.43 -0.59
CA MET A 70 -19.23 6.33 0.57
C MET A 70 -19.63 7.75 0.15
N ARG A 71 -19.30 8.13 -1.10
CA ARG A 71 -19.67 9.42 -1.70
C ARG A 71 -21.11 9.47 -2.20
N LYS A 72 -21.80 8.32 -2.33
CA LYS A 72 -23.21 8.24 -2.75
C LYS A 72 -24.15 8.19 -1.52
N LYS A 73 -25.06 9.16 -1.44
CA LYS A 73 -25.88 9.48 -0.25
C LYS A 73 -26.87 8.38 0.14
N LYS A 74 -26.57 7.62 1.21
CA LYS A 74 -27.53 6.87 2.06
C LYS A 74 -27.08 6.70 3.53
N ARG A 75 -25.96 7.29 3.97
CA ARG A 75 -25.39 7.13 5.33
C ARG A 75 -25.25 8.48 6.07
N SER A 76 -25.27 8.43 7.40
CA SER A 76 -24.96 9.58 8.27
C SER A 76 -23.58 10.16 7.94
N HIS A 77 -23.51 11.49 7.86
CA HIS A 77 -22.29 12.24 7.52
C HIS A 77 -21.08 11.82 8.37
N THR A 78 -21.26 11.67 9.68
CA THR A 78 -20.21 11.24 10.62
C THR A 78 -19.67 9.84 10.31
N GLN A 79 -20.55 8.90 9.93
CA GLN A 79 -20.14 7.54 9.63
C GLN A 79 -19.42 7.44 8.28
N THR A 80 -19.82 8.26 7.31
CA THR A 80 -19.09 8.41 6.05
C THR A 80 -17.68 8.94 6.31
N LEU A 81 -17.52 10.01 7.10
CA LEU A 81 -16.21 10.55 7.45
C LEU A 81 -15.33 9.55 8.19
N MET A 82 -15.89 8.82 9.16
CA MET A 82 -15.17 7.74 9.86
C MET A 82 -14.67 6.67 8.88
N ASN A 83 -15.52 6.21 7.95
CA ASN A 83 -15.12 5.17 7.02
C ASN A 83 -14.09 5.65 5.99
N LEU A 84 -14.17 6.90 5.53
CA LEU A 84 -13.15 7.51 4.67
C LEU A 84 -11.81 7.61 5.39
N HIS A 85 -11.81 8.06 6.65
CA HIS A 85 -10.63 8.11 7.49
C HIS A 85 -9.99 6.72 7.65
N ASN A 86 -10.79 5.70 7.96
CA ASN A 86 -10.29 4.33 8.10
C ASN A 86 -9.72 3.79 6.78
N SER A 87 -10.38 4.08 5.66
CA SER A 87 -9.90 3.68 4.34
C SER A 87 -8.56 4.33 4.00
N GLU A 88 -8.38 5.60 4.39
CA GLU A 88 -7.10 6.30 4.24
C GLU A 88 -6.01 5.74 5.15
N ALA A 89 -6.33 5.41 6.41
CA ALA A 89 -5.39 4.74 7.31
C ALA A 89 -4.86 3.42 6.71
N GLY A 90 -5.74 2.66 6.04
CA GLY A 90 -5.37 1.48 5.25
C GLY A 90 -4.36 1.78 4.14
N ARG A 91 -4.61 2.83 3.35
CA ARG A 91 -3.74 3.24 2.24
C ARG A 91 -2.37 3.72 2.72
N LEU A 92 -2.34 4.46 3.82
CA LEU A 92 -1.09 4.91 4.44
C LEU A 92 -0.28 3.73 5.01
N ALA A 93 -0.92 2.72 5.59
CA ALA A 93 -0.24 1.52 6.04
C ALA A 93 0.49 0.80 4.89
N VAL A 94 -0.10 0.76 3.69
CA VAL A 94 0.54 0.20 2.49
C VAL A 94 1.79 1.01 2.10
N GLN A 95 1.73 2.34 2.16
CA GLN A 95 2.86 3.20 1.82
C GLN A 95 3.99 3.11 2.85
N ASN A 96 3.65 3.08 4.14
CA ASN A 96 4.62 3.12 5.24
C ASN A 96 5.38 1.79 5.41
N THR A 97 4.78 0.68 5.00
CA THR A 97 5.40 -0.66 5.07
C THR A 97 6.20 -1.02 3.81
N MET A 98 6.37 -0.10 2.86
CA MET A 98 7.15 -0.37 1.66
C MET A 98 8.62 -0.67 2.01
N THR A 99 9.18 -1.69 1.36
CA THR A 99 10.57 -2.11 1.57
C THR A 99 11.38 -2.04 0.28
N THR A 100 12.70 -1.97 0.43
CA THR A 100 13.62 -2.11 -0.69
C THR A 100 13.98 -3.59 -0.83
N LYS A 101 13.60 -4.22 -1.94
CA LYS A 101 14.02 -5.60 -2.28
C LYS A 101 15.16 -5.55 -3.28
N CYS A 102 16.09 -6.50 -3.19
CA CYS A 102 17.29 -6.54 -4.01
C CYS A 102 17.52 -7.93 -4.62
N LYS A 103 18.08 -7.97 -5.84
CA LYS A 103 18.61 -9.17 -6.48
C LYS A 103 20.12 -9.05 -6.61
N CYS A 104 20.83 -10.10 -6.19
CA CYS A 104 22.29 -10.17 -6.27
C CYS A 104 22.74 -10.77 -7.60
N HIS A 105 23.84 -10.25 -8.14
CA HIS A 105 24.36 -10.57 -9.47
C HIS A 105 25.84 -10.96 -9.49
N GLY A 106 26.49 -11.09 -8.33
CA GLY A 106 27.91 -11.43 -8.26
C GLY A 106 28.18 -12.90 -8.59
N VAL A 107 29.44 -13.18 -8.96
CA VAL A 107 29.93 -14.54 -9.23
C VAL A 107 29.63 -15.46 -8.05
N SER A 108 29.18 -16.67 -8.34
CA SER A 108 28.77 -17.69 -7.35
C SER A 108 27.68 -17.22 -6.37
N GLY A 109 26.83 -16.25 -6.76
CA GLY A 109 25.72 -15.75 -5.94
C GLY A 109 26.12 -14.68 -4.92
N SER A 110 27.32 -14.13 -5.03
CA SER A 110 27.74 -13.00 -4.17
C SER A 110 26.88 -11.74 -4.39
N CYS A 111 26.71 -10.94 -3.34
CA CYS A 111 25.91 -9.72 -3.34
C CYS A 111 26.73 -8.43 -3.50
N ASN A 112 27.98 -8.53 -3.97
CA ASN A 112 28.87 -7.39 -4.18
C ASN A 112 28.36 -6.45 -5.28
N VAL A 113 27.58 -6.98 -6.22
CA VAL A 113 26.81 -6.21 -7.20
C VAL A 113 25.35 -6.64 -7.07
N LYS A 114 24.45 -5.69 -6.85
CA LYS A 114 23.02 -5.96 -6.72
C LYS A 114 22.19 -4.82 -7.29
N THR A 115 21.00 -5.18 -7.76
CA THR A 115 20.00 -4.23 -8.25
C THR A 115 18.79 -4.30 -7.34
N CYS A 116 18.25 -3.14 -6.94
CA CYS A 116 17.14 -3.07 -6.00
C CYS A 116 15.97 -2.24 -6.55
N TRP A 117 14.77 -2.52 -6.04
CA TRP A 117 13.55 -1.79 -6.31
C TRP A 117 12.73 -1.63 -5.03
N LYS A 118 11.84 -0.63 -5.02
CA LYS A 118 10.81 -0.51 -3.99
C LYS A 118 9.72 -1.55 -4.27
N SER A 119 9.33 -2.30 -3.25
CA SER A 119 8.27 -3.30 -3.32
C SER A 119 7.37 -3.17 -2.11
N LEU A 120 6.13 -3.58 -2.29
CA LEU A 120 5.16 -3.71 -1.21
C LEU A 120 5.61 -4.80 -0.23
N ALA A 121 5.44 -4.52 1.06
CA ALA A 121 5.39 -5.56 2.07
C ALA A 121 4.32 -6.60 1.74
N ASP A 122 4.43 -7.77 2.37
CA ASP A 122 3.38 -8.77 2.25
C ASP A 122 2.14 -8.31 3.01
N LEU A 123 0.97 -8.72 2.53
CA LEU A 123 -0.30 -8.25 3.08
C LEU A 123 -0.44 -8.58 4.57
N THR A 124 0.21 -9.66 5.03
CA THR A 124 0.29 -10.02 6.44
C THR A 124 0.97 -8.93 7.27
N GLU A 125 2.10 -8.38 6.82
CA GLU A 125 2.81 -7.31 7.53
C GLU A 125 1.97 -6.03 7.59
N ILE A 126 1.31 -5.68 6.48
CA ILE A 126 0.34 -4.56 6.44
C ILE A 126 -0.82 -4.80 7.41
N SER A 127 -1.33 -6.04 7.48
CA SER A 127 -2.43 -6.39 8.37
C SER A 127 -2.04 -6.32 9.85
N HIS A 128 -0.77 -6.60 10.18
CA HIS A 128 -0.21 -6.47 11.52
C HIS A 128 -0.07 -5.00 11.92
N GLU A 129 0.50 -4.15 11.06
CA GLU A 129 0.57 -2.69 11.26
C GLU A 129 -0.84 -2.11 11.52
N LEU A 130 -1.85 -2.57 10.76
CA LEU A 130 -3.24 -2.16 10.99
C LEU A 130 -3.85 -2.75 12.27
N ALA A 131 -3.42 -3.93 12.71
CA ALA A 131 -3.89 -4.55 13.94
C ALA A 131 -3.35 -3.82 15.18
N GLU A 132 -2.13 -3.28 15.11
CA GLU A 132 -1.59 -2.38 16.12
C GLU A 132 -2.36 -1.05 16.15
N LYS A 133 -2.63 -0.43 15.00
CA LYS A 133 -3.49 0.77 14.95
C LYS A 133 -4.89 0.49 15.49
N TYR A 134 -5.41 -0.69 15.21
CA TYR A 134 -6.65 -1.16 15.80
C TYR A 134 -6.50 -1.16 17.33
N SER A 135 -5.51 -1.80 17.95
CA SER A 135 -5.43 -1.92 19.42
C SER A 135 -5.55 -0.58 20.16
N TYR A 136 -5.01 0.52 19.62
CA TYR A 136 -5.07 1.87 20.18
C TYR A 136 -6.17 2.79 19.60
N ALA A 137 -7.10 2.28 18.78
CA ALA A 137 -8.12 3.11 18.13
C ALA A 137 -9.04 3.82 19.15
N ILE A 138 -9.29 5.12 18.91
CA ILE A 138 -10.01 6.01 19.82
C ILE A 138 -11.48 6.13 19.41
N LYS A 139 -12.38 6.08 20.39
CA LYS A 139 -13.81 6.36 20.19
C LYS A 139 -14.04 7.86 20.04
N VAL A 140 -14.59 8.28 18.91
CA VAL A 140 -14.97 9.67 18.65
C VAL A 140 -16.40 9.93 19.16
N ARG A 141 -16.60 11.05 19.87
CA ARG A 141 -17.94 11.49 20.31
C ARG A 141 -18.70 12.09 19.12
N LYS A 142 -20.02 11.83 19.08
CA LYS A 142 -20.94 12.45 18.12
C LYS A 142 -21.24 13.88 18.52
#